data_AF-A0A6I8MET6-F1
#
_entry.id   AF-A0A6I8MET6-F1
#
_cell.length_a   1.000
_cell.length_b   1.000
_cell.length_c   1.000
_cell.angle_alpha   90.00
_cell.angle_beta   90.00
_cell.angle_gamma   90.00
#
_symmetry.space_group_name_H-M   'P 1'
#
loop_
_entity.id
_entity.type
_entity.pdbx_description
1 polymer ?
#
loop_
_entity_poly.entity_id
_entity_poly.type
_entity_poly.pdbx_seq_one_letter_code
_entity_poly.pdbx_strand_id
1 'polypeptide(L)'
;MPLTGGVAYGDRKEVSKHLRGIYTAVNEDEARSALDEFEASELGQKYPQSVKVWRDAWDKFIAFLQFPPAARKVIYTTNSIESMNSELRKATRNRVQFPSDSAAVKTLWLMICNIEDRRAARRAKEGAKVSASAKRLVEGSKTSNWKQAINQLSVAYPDRFAAYL
;
A
#
# COMPACT_ATOMS: atom_id res chain seq x y z
N MET A 1 1.18 0.40 -5.07
CA MET A 1 1.92 0.13 -6.33
C MET A 1 1.31 -1.11 -6.96
N PRO A 2 0.67 -1.07 -8.15
CA PRO A 2 0.19 -2.29 -8.78
C PRO A 2 1.42 -3.02 -9.35
N LEU A 3 2.06 -3.82 -8.50
CA LEU A 3 3.36 -4.46 -8.76
C LEU A 3 3.35 -5.46 -9.93
N THR A 4 2.19 -5.73 -10.55
CA THR A 4 2.00 -6.78 -11.58
C THR A 4 1.16 -6.32 -12.78
N GLY A 5 1.05 -5.00 -13.01
CA GLY A 5 0.42 -4.48 -14.23
C GLY A 5 1.11 -5.06 -15.48
N GLY A 6 0.37 -5.80 -16.32
CA GLY A 6 0.94 -6.47 -17.50
C GLY A 6 1.48 -7.89 -17.26
N VAL A 7 1.42 -8.42 -16.04
CA VAL A 7 1.82 -9.81 -15.72
C VAL A 7 0.62 -10.76 -15.80
N ALA A 8 0.83 -11.91 -16.47
CA ALA A 8 -0.19 -12.95 -16.61
C ALA A 8 -0.58 -13.52 -15.24
N TYR A 9 -1.86 -13.87 -15.05
CA TYR A 9 -2.40 -14.25 -13.73
C TYR A 9 -1.62 -15.38 -13.05
N GLY A 10 -1.20 -16.40 -13.81
CA GLY A 10 -0.41 -17.53 -13.30
C GLY A 10 0.95 -17.14 -12.73
N ASP A 11 1.59 -16.12 -13.30
CA ASP A 11 2.95 -15.72 -12.94
C ASP A 11 2.99 -14.65 -11.84
N ARG A 12 1.84 -14.02 -11.52
CA ARG A 12 1.77 -12.93 -10.54
C ARG A 12 2.32 -13.29 -9.17
N LYS A 13 2.11 -14.54 -8.73
CA LYS A 13 2.55 -14.99 -7.41
C LYS A 13 4.07 -15.03 -7.32
N GLU A 14 4.74 -15.62 -8.31
CA GLU A 14 6.19 -15.72 -8.35
C GLU A 14 6.83 -14.35 -8.60
N VAL A 15 6.29 -13.55 -9.53
CA VAL A 15 6.75 -12.17 -9.71
C VAL A 15 6.64 -11.39 -8.40
N SER A 16 5.52 -11.50 -7.69
CA SER A 16 5.36 -10.81 -6.38
C SER A 16 6.37 -11.26 -5.33
N LYS A 17 6.83 -12.52 -5.38
CA LYS A 17 7.86 -13.05 -4.48
C LYS A 17 9.23 -12.43 -4.78
N HIS A 18 9.62 -12.34 -6.06
CA HIS A 18 10.83 -11.63 -6.46
C HIS A 18 10.79 -10.16 -6.06
N LEU A 19 9.70 -9.47 -6.38
CA LEU A 19 9.54 -8.05 -6.04
C LEU A 19 9.55 -7.81 -4.53
N ARG A 20 9.06 -8.77 -3.74
CA ARG A 20 9.16 -8.72 -2.27
C ARG A 20 10.61 -8.68 -1.80
N GLY A 21 11.50 -9.46 -2.39
CA GLY A 21 12.93 -9.43 -2.08
C GLY A 21 13.49 -8.01 -2.16
N ILE A 22 13.13 -7.27 -3.21
CA ILE A 22 13.58 -5.90 -3.45
C ILE A 22 13.15 -4.95 -2.32
N TYR A 23 11.85 -4.82 -2.05
CA TYR A 23 11.38 -3.83 -1.05
C TYR A 23 11.54 -4.26 0.41
N THR A 24 11.89 -5.52 0.68
CA THR A 24 12.20 -5.99 2.04
C THR A 24 13.69 -6.08 2.35
N ALA A 25 14.57 -5.79 1.38
CA ALA A 25 16.02 -5.78 1.55
C ALA A 25 16.48 -4.87 2.71
N VAL A 26 17.61 -5.21 3.35
CA VAL A 26 18.08 -4.47 4.53
C VAL A 26 18.65 -3.11 4.14
N ASN A 27 19.35 -3.05 3.00
CA ASN A 27 20.03 -1.86 2.48
C ASN A 27 19.89 -1.77 0.95
N GLU A 28 20.46 -0.70 0.37
CA GLU A 28 20.41 -0.45 -1.08
C GLU A 28 21.12 -1.53 -1.90
N ASP A 29 22.31 -1.97 -1.46
CA ASP A 29 23.11 -2.96 -2.18
C ASP A 29 22.36 -4.30 -2.31
N GLU A 30 21.78 -4.79 -1.22
CA GLU A 30 20.95 -6.00 -1.23
C GLU A 30 19.70 -5.83 -2.11
N ALA A 31 19.05 -4.66 -2.07
CA ALA A 31 17.90 -4.39 -2.91
C ALA A 31 18.30 -4.38 -4.39
N ARG A 32 19.49 -3.85 -4.70
CA ARG A 32 20.03 -3.78 -6.05
C ARG A 32 20.33 -5.19 -6.56
N SER A 33 21.02 -6.00 -5.77
CA SER A 33 21.27 -7.41 -6.10
C SER A 33 19.96 -8.17 -6.31
N ALA A 34 18.95 -7.99 -5.46
CA ALA A 34 17.64 -8.63 -5.65
C ALA A 34 16.93 -8.19 -6.94
N LEU A 35 17.08 -6.93 -7.35
CA LEU A 35 16.55 -6.43 -8.62
C LEU A 35 17.31 -7.01 -9.82
N ASP A 36 18.64 -7.10 -9.73
CA ASP A 36 19.48 -7.68 -10.78
C ASP A 36 19.21 -9.18 -10.95
N GLU A 37 19.04 -9.92 -9.85
CA GLU A 37 18.62 -11.32 -9.85
C GLU A 37 17.23 -11.51 -10.49
N PHE A 38 16.28 -10.63 -10.16
CA PHE A 38 14.97 -10.67 -10.79
C PHE A 38 15.07 -10.40 -12.30
N GLU A 39 15.84 -9.41 -12.73
CA GLU A 39 16.06 -9.08 -14.14
C GLU A 39 16.68 -10.25 -14.92
N ALA A 40 17.66 -10.95 -14.33
CA ALA A 40 18.30 -12.09 -14.95
C ALA A 40 17.40 -13.35 -15.02
N SER A 41 16.38 -13.45 -14.16
CA SER A 41 15.47 -14.59 -14.11
C SER A 41 14.59 -14.71 -15.36
N GLU A 42 14.07 -15.91 -15.63
CA GLU A 42 13.11 -16.15 -16.72
C GLU A 42 11.90 -15.20 -16.66
N LEU A 43 11.42 -14.90 -15.44
CA LEU A 43 10.30 -13.98 -15.24
C LEU A 43 10.68 -12.52 -15.50
N GLY A 44 11.90 -12.11 -15.16
CA GLY A 44 12.41 -10.77 -15.48
C GLY A 44 12.54 -10.56 -16.98
N GLN A 45 13.08 -11.56 -17.68
CA GLN A 45 13.20 -11.55 -19.14
C GLN A 45 11.84 -11.60 -19.84
N LYS A 46 10.88 -12.36 -19.29
CA LYS A 46 9.50 -12.41 -19.79
C LYS A 46 8.73 -11.11 -19.55
N TYR A 47 9.05 -10.39 -18.47
CA TYR A 47 8.38 -9.16 -18.06
C TYR A 47 9.37 -7.98 -17.92
N PRO A 48 10.04 -7.55 -19.00
CA PRO A 48 11.06 -6.51 -18.94
C PRO A 48 10.49 -5.15 -18.50
N GLN A 49 9.20 -4.90 -18.74
CA GLN A 49 8.52 -3.69 -18.26
C GLN A 49 8.43 -3.65 -16.74
N SER A 50 8.28 -4.80 -16.07
CA SER A 50 8.29 -4.86 -14.61
C SER A 50 9.65 -4.41 -14.08
N VAL A 51 10.74 -4.88 -14.67
CA VAL A 51 12.11 -4.47 -14.33
C VAL A 51 12.30 -2.98 -14.59
N LYS A 52 11.89 -2.50 -15.77
CA LYS A 52 12.03 -1.10 -16.17
C LYS A 52 11.38 -0.14 -15.17
N VAL A 53 10.16 -0.44 -14.70
CA VAL A 53 9.47 0.40 -13.70
C VAL A 53 10.28 0.55 -12.42
N TRP A 54 10.96 -0.51 -11.97
CA TRP A 54 11.83 -0.46 -10.80
C TRP A 54 13.11 0.32 -11.05
N ARG A 55 13.74 0.13 -12.22
CA ARG A 55 14.94 0.88 -12.63
C ARG A 55 14.64 2.38 -12.74
N ASP A 56 13.55 2.76 -13.39
CA ASP A 56 13.13 4.16 -13.57
C ASP A 56 12.81 4.85 -12.22
N ALA A 57 12.29 4.09 -11.25
CA ALA A 57 11.90 4.60 -9.95
C ALA A 57 12.99 4.43 -8.87
N TRP A 58 14.19 3.96 -9.23
CA TRP A 58 15.23 3.53 -8.28
C TRP A 58 15.59 4.61 -7.26
N ASP A 59 15.86 5.83 -7.72
CA ASP A 59 16.23 6.96 -6.84
C ASP A 59 15.14 7.28 -5.81
N LYS A 60 13.87 7.17 -6.20
CA LYS A 60 12.73 7.37 -5.30
C LYS A 60 12.56 6.20 -4.33
N PHE A 61 12.93 5.00 -4.75
CA PHE A 61 12.85 3.78 -3.96
C PHE A 61 13.95 3.69 -2.89
N ILE A 62 15.17 4.18 -3.14
CA ILE A 62 16.24 4.19 -2.13
C ILE A 62 15.81 4.95 -0.87
N ALA A 63 15.14 6.09 -1.05
CA ALA A 63 14.58 6.86 0.07
C ALA A 63 13.57 6.06 0.92
N PHE A 64 12.87 5.10 0.31
CA PHE A 64 11.97 4.19 1.04
C PHE A 64 12.74 3.22 1.96
N LEU A 65 13.96 2.80 1.59
CA LEU A 65 14.78 1.89 2.42
C LEU A 65 15.28 2.56 3.70
N GLN A 66 15.35 3.89 3.74
CA GLN A 66 15.71 4.69 4.93
C GLN A 66 14.66 4.61 6.06
N PHE A 67 13.45 4.11 5.76
CA PHE A 67 12.46 3.87 6.80
C PHE A 67 12.78 2.60 7.59
N PRO A 68 12.56 2.59 8.92
CA PRO A 68 12.69 1.38 9.71
C PRO A 68 11.77 0.24 9.20
N PRO A 69 12.14 -1.04 9.37
CA PRO A 69 11.38 -2.17 8.83
C PRO A 69 9.89 -2.19 9.22
N ALA A 70 9.54 -1.80 10.44
CA ALA A 70 8.13 -1.77 10.85
C ALA A 70 7.34 -0.65 10.14
N ALA A 71 7.98 0.49 9.88
CA ALA A 71 7.39 1.58 9.10
C ALA A 71 7.25 1.21 7.62
N ARG A 72 8.28 0.59 7.02
CA ARG A 72 8.22 0.05 5.65
C ARG A 72 7.05 -0.90 5.46
N LYS A 73 6.82 -1.79 6.44
CA LYS A 73 5.69 -2.73 6.44
C LYS A 73 4.33 -2.05 6.39
N VAL A 74 4.16 -0.94 7.09
CA VAL A 74 2.93 -0.16 7.03
C VAL A 74 2.77 0.54 5.68
N ILE A 75 3.87 1.05 5.12
CA ILE A 75 3.85 1.78 3.85
C ILE A 75 3.54 0.85 2.66
N TYR A 76 4.18 -0.32 2.58
CA TYR A 76 3.97 -1.23 1.44
C TYR A 76 2.67 -2.03 1.55
N THR A 77 1.99 -2.05 2.71
CA THR A 77 0.66 -2.67 2.80
C THR A 77 -0.35 -1.84 2.02
N THR A 78 -0.55 -2.22 0.77
CA THR A 78 -1.46 -1.56 -0.17
C THR A 78 -2.93 -1.81 0.13
N ASN A 79 -3.26 -2.65 1.12
CA ASN A 79 -4.64 -3.08 1.40
C ASN A 79 -5.62 -1.92 1.52
N SER A 80 -5.27 -0.85 2.24
CA SER A 80 -6.19 0.28 2.41
C SER A 80 -6.36 1.13 1.15
N ILE A 81 -5.29 1.29 0.37
CA ILE A 81 -5.36 2.00 -0.92
C ILE A 81 -6.13 1.15 -1.95
N GLU A 82 -5.91 -0.16 -1.99
CA GLU A 82 -6.61 -1.10 -2.86
C GLU A 82 -8.09 -1.23 -2.49
N SER A 83 -8.40 -1.33 -1.20
CA SER A 83 -9.76 -1.32 -0.65
C SER A 83 -10.51 -0.05 -1.06
N MET A 84 -9.88 1.13 -0.89
CA MET A 84 -10.45 2.40 -1.33
C MET A 84 -10.64 2.46 -2.85
N ASN A 85 -9.63 2.08 -3.64
CA ASN A 85 -9.72 2.05 -5.10
C ASN A 85 -10.80 1.08 -5.60
N SER A 86 -10.97 -0.06 -4.94
CA SER A 86 -12.00 -1.05 -5.24
C SER A 86 -13.40 -0.49 -4.99
N GLU A 87 -13.62 0.16 -3.85
CA GLU A 87 -14.90 0.81 -3.53
C GLU A 87 -15.20 1.96 -4.50
N LEU A 88 -14.21 2.80 -4.83
CA LEU A 88 -14.38 3.87 -5.82
C LEU A 88 -14.76 3.31 -7.19
N ARG A 89 -14.05 2.28 -7.69
CA ARG A 89 -14.38 1.63 -8.96
C ARG A 89 -15.77 1.00 -8.96
N LYS A 90 -16.21 0.41 -7.83
CA LYS A 90 -17.58 -0.12 -7.71
C LYS A 90 -18.61 1.01 -7.77
N ALA A 91 -18.37 2.11 -7.08
CA ALA A 91 -19.27 3.25 -7.02
C ALA A 91 -19.38 3.99 -8.37
N THR A 92 -18.30 4.07 -9.13
CA THR A 92 -18.26 4.74 -10.45
C THR A 92 -18.58 3.83 -11.62
N ARG A 93 -18.68 2.51 -11.44
CA ARG A 93 -18.90 1.53 -12.53
C ARG A 93 -20.08 1.89 -13.45
N ASN A 94 -21.15 2.44 -12.88
CA ASN A 94 -22.37 2.76 -13.61
C ASN A 94 -22.41 4.23 -14.10
N ARG A 95 -21.34 5.01 -13.88
CA ARG A 95 -21.25 6.44 -14.24
C ARG A 95 -20.07 6.66 -15.18
N VAL A 96 -20.31 6.47 -16.47
CA VAL A 96 -19.27 6.54 -17.52
C VAL A 96 -19.01 7.98 -17.99
N GLN A 97 -20.02 8.86 -17.93
CA GLN A 97 -19.92 10.25 -18.39
C GLN A 97 -20.35 11.23 -17.31
N PHE A 98 -19.61 12.32 -17.18
CA PHE A 98 -19.94 13.45 -16.33
C PHE A 98 -20.23 14.69 -17.19
N PRO A 99 -21.19 15.54 -16.79
CA PRO A 99 -21.54 16.74 -17.54
C PRO A 99 -20.49 17.87 -17.40
N SER A 100 -19.64 17.83 -16.37
CA SER A 100 -18.53 18.75 -16.16
C SER A 100 -17.51 18.16 -15.18
N ASP A 101 -16.29 18.72 -15.16
CA ASP A 101 -15.25 18.36 -14.19
C ASP A 101 -15.69 18.61 -12.75
N SER A 102 -16.40 19.71 -12.51
CA SER A 102 -16.97 20.03 -11.20
C SER A 102 -17.98 18.99 -10.72
N ALA A 103 -18.80 18.45 -11.63
CA ALA A 103 -19.73 17.37 -11.33
C ALA A 103 -18.99 16.06 -11.02
N ALA A 104 -17.89 15.77 -11.71
CA ALA A 104 -17.04 14.61 -11.46
C ALA A 104 -16.40 14.69 -10.05
N VAL A 105 -15.77 15.82 -9.73
CA VAL A 105 -15.13 16.05 -8.42
C VAL A 105 -16.16 15.96 -7.29
N LYS A 106 -17.31 16.62 -7.43
CA LYS A 106 -18.38 16.57 -6.41
C LYS A 106 -18.91 15.15 -6.22
N THR A 107 -19.06 14.39 -7.30
CA THR A 107 -19.49 13.00 -7.23
C THR A 107 -18.48 12.13 -6.50
N LEU A 108 -17.18 12.26 -6.83
CA LEU A 108 -16.11 11.53 -6.15
C LEU A 108 -16.08 11.87 -4.65
N TRP A 109 -16.21 13.15 -4.29
CA TRP A 109 -16.26 13.57 -2.90
C TRP A 109 -17.44 12.92 -2.14
N LEU A 110 -18.66 12.99 -2.69
CA LEU A 110 -19.83 12.35 -2.08
C LEU A 110 -19.67 10.83 -1.95
N MET A 111 -19.02 10.19 -2.92
CA MET A 111 -18.72 8.75 -2.85
C MET A 111 -17.75 8.44 -1.71
N ILE A 112 -16.70 9.25 -1.52
CA ILE A 112 -15.76 9.10 -0.41
C ILE A 112 -16.49 9.24 0.93
N CYS A 113 -17.31 10.29 1.10
CA CYS A 113 -18.12 10.47 2.31
C CYS A 113 -19.00 9.25 2.58
N ASN A 114 -19.73 8.76 1.59
CA ASN A 114 -20.59 7.58 1.73
C ASN A 114 -19.79 6.30 2.05
N ILE A 115 -18.60 6.12 1.48
CA ILE A 115 -17.71 4.99 1.82
C ILE A 115 -17.33 5.07 3.30
N GLU A 116 -16.93 6.25 3.79
CA GLU A 116 -16.53 6.45 5.18
C GLU A 116 -17.70 6.30 6.16
N ASP A 117 -18.90 6.80 5.82
CA ASP A 117 -20.11 6.62 6.63
C ASP A 117 -20.47 5.13 6.76
N ARG A 118 -20.44 4.37 5.66
CA ARG A 118 -20.68 2.92 5.68
C ARG A 118 -19.62 2.18 6.50
N ARG A 119 -18.35 2.60 6.41
CA ARG A 119 -17.26 2.04 7.24
C ARG A 119 -17.47 2.37 8.72
N ALA A 120 -17.88 3.58 9.05
CA ALA A 120 -18.18 3.99 10.42
C ALA A 120 -19.36 3.19 11.00
N ALA A 121 -20.44 3.03 10.25
CA ALA A 121 -21.58 2.21 10.64
C ALA A 121 -21.18 0.73 10.84
N ARG A 122 -20.30 0.19 9.98
CA ARG A 122 -19.76 -1.16 10.13
C ARG A 122 -18.90 -1.28 11.40
N ARG A 123 -18.00 -0.32 11.65
CA ARG A 123 -17.20 -0.25 12.88
C ARG A 123 -18.07 -0.17 14.13
N ALA A 124 -19.17 0.58 14.12
CA ALA A 124 -20.11 0.64 15.24
C ALA A 124 -20.77 -0.72 15.49
N LYS A 125 -21.19 -1.43 14.43
CA LYS A 125 -21.77 -2.79 14.54
C LYS A 125 -20.77 -3.85 14.98
N GLU A 126 -19.52 -3.76 14.52
CA GLU A 126 -18.44 -4.68 14.90
C GLU A 126 -17.91 -4.38 16.31
N GLY A 127 -17.75 -3.11 16.68
CA GLY A 127 -17.38 -2.68 18.03
C GLY A 127 -18.42 -3.06 19.08
N ALA A 128 -19.70 -3.12 18.71
CA ALA A 128 -20.76 -3.68 19.56
C ALA A 128 -20.67 -5.21 19.73
N LYS A 129 -19.95 -5.91 18.83
CA LYS A 129 -19.77 -7.38 18.85
C LYS A 129 -18.43 -7.83 19.44
N VAL A 130 -17.42 -6.96 19.51
CA VAL A 130 -16.07 -7.32 19.95
C VAL A 130 -15.79 -6.71 21.33
N SER A 131 -15.59 -7.58 22.30
CA SER A 131 -15.21 -7.32 23.71
C SER A 131 -14.27 -6.13 23.93
N ALA A 132 -14.43 -5.48 25.10
CA ALA A 132 -13.67 -4.32 25.62
C ALA A 132 -12.13 -4.41 25.56
N SER A 133 -11.56 -5.57 25.20
CA SER A 133 -10.12 -5.79 25.05
C SER A 133 -9.57 -5.60 23.63
N ALA A 134 -10.40 -5.35 22.61
CA ALA A 134 -9.93 -5.24 21.22
C ALA A 134 -9.42 -3.83 20.85
N LYS A 135 -8.12 -3.60 21.08
CA LYS A 135 -7.41 -2.38 20.65
C LYS A 135 -7.37 -2.25 19.11
N ARG A 136 -8.10 -1.23 18.62
CA ARG A 136 -8.02 -0.54 17.30
C ARG A 136 -8.02 -1.45 16.05
N LEU A 137 -9.19 -1.59 15.43
CA LEU A 137 -9.36 -2.11 14.08
C LEU A 137 -9.38 -0.96 13.06
N VAL A 138 -8.55 -1.07 12.01
CA VAL A 138 -8.72 -0.34 10.75
C VAL A 138 -8.98 -1.40 9.68
N GLU A 139 -10.14 -1.33 9.02
CA GLU A 139 -10.60 -2.27 7.97
C GLU A 139 -10.63 -3.76 8.37
N GLY A 140 -11.05 -4.12 9.59
CA GLY A 140 -11.23 -5.53 9.99
C GLY A 140 -9.95 -6.40 9.99
N SER A 141 -8.80 -5.82 9.63
CA SER A 141 -7.49 -6.42 9.70
C SER A 141 -6.73 -5.77 10.86
N LYS A 142 -6.14 -6.59 11.74
CA LYS A 142 -5.22 -6.07 12.76
C LYS A 142 -4.03 -5.46 12.02
N THR A 143 -3.99 -4.14 11.83
CA THR A 143 -2.74 -3.44 11.50
C THR A 143 -1.91 -3.38 12.79
N SER A 144 -1.43 -4.56 13.21
CA SER A 144 -0.76 -4.81 14.49
C SER A 144 0.54 -4.02 14.68
N ASN A 145 1.05 -3.39 13.62
CA ASN A 145 2.42 -2.89 13.58
C ASN A 145 2.53 -1.37 13.69
N TRP A 146 1.42 -0.61 13.75
CA TRP A 146 1.49 0.86 13.87
C TRP A 146 2.21 1.32 15.12
N LYS A 147 1.98 0.66 16.27
CA LYS A 147 2.69 0.99 17.51
C LYS A 147 4.19 0.76 17.37
N GLN A 148 4.59 -0.35 16.76
CA GLN A 148 5.99 -0.67 16.52
C GLN A 148 6.62 0.29 15.49
N ALA A 149 5.88 0.64 14.44
CA ALA A 149 6.31 1.60 13.43
C ALA A 149 6.53 2.99 14.03
N ILE A 150 5.57 3.49 14.82
CA ILE A 150 5.69 4.80 15.49
C ILE A 150 6.89 4.80 16.45
N ASN A 151 7.07 3.74 17.25
CA ASN A 151 8.23 3.64 18.15
C ASN A 151 9.57 3.64 17.39
N GLN A 152 9.65 2.95 16.26
CA GLN A 152 10.89 2.97 15.46
C GLN A 152 11.10 4.32 14.78
N LEU A 153 10.03 4.97 14.34
CA LEU A 153 10.10 6.30 13.72
C LEU A 153 10.48 7.39 14.73
N SER A 154 10.00 7.33 15.97
CA SER A 154 10.41 8.27 17.02
C SER A 154 11.88 8.15 17.38
N VAL A 155 12.43 6.93 17.34
CA VAL A 155 13.87 6.70 17.56
C VAL A 155 14.69 7.17 16.36
N ALA A 156 14.24 6.89 15.13
CA ALA A 156 14.98 7.27 13.92
C ALA A 156 14.90 8.77 13.59
N TYR A 157 13.81 9.44 13.99
CA TYR A 157 13.53 10.84 13.66
C TYR A 157 13.04 11.62 14.90
N PRO A 158 13.84 11.74 15.96
CA PRO A 158 13.39 12.28 17.26
C PRO A 158 12.81 13.69 17.16
N ASP A 159 13.46 14.59 16.43
CA ASP A 159 13.03 15.99 16.30
C ASP A 159 11.68 16.16 15.59
N ARG A 160 11.26 15.17 14.79
CA ARG A 160 10.01 15.19 14.03
C ARG A 160 8.82 14.75 14.87
N PHE A 161 9.06 13.95 15.92
CA PHE A 161 8.02 13.38 16.76
C PHE A 161 7.97 13.99 18.17
N ALA A 162 8.97 14.76 18.58
CA ALA A 162 9.03 15.40 19.90
C ALA A 162 7.79 16.25 20.24
N ALA A 163 7.11 16.83 19.24
CA ALA A 163 5.88 17.61 19.45
C ALA A 163 4.60 16.75 19.61
N TYR A 164 4.67 15.44 19.37
CA TYR A 164 3.53 14.53 19.27
C TYR A 164 3.61 13.30 20.18
N LEU A 165 4.68 13.17 20.97
CA LEU A 165 4.90 12.14 21.99
C LEU A 165 4.57 12.69 23.38
#